data_AF-A0A1I2KBK4-F1
#
_entry.id   AF-A0A1I2KBK4-F1
#
_cell.length_a   1.000
_cell.length_b   1.000
_cell.length_c   1.000
_cell.angle_alpha   90.00
_cell.angle_beta   90.00
_cell.angle_gamma   90.00
#
_symmetry.space_group_name_H-M   'P 1'
#
loop_
_entity.id
_entity.type
_entity.pdbx_description
1 polymer ?
#
loop_
_entity_poly.entity_id
_entity_poly.type
_entity_poly.pdbx_seq_one_letter_code
_entity_poly.pdbx_strand_id
1 'polypeptide(L)'
;MTSGTERVVERVVGWSTVAVIVAVTVLWLVLVQVTSCSDAAPGQGTSTCETEPVLGVAGSWIAGAAGAAFVALAVWQVVRAARSAEPVDG
;
A
#
# COMPACT_ATOMS: atom_id res chain seq x y z
N MET A 1 1.11 -36.97 1.19
CA MET A 1 0.30 -35.87 1.77
C MET A 1 0.96 -34.48 1.66
N THR A 2 2.11 -34.33 0.98
CA THR A 2 2.87 -33.08 0.86
C THR A 2 2.34 -32.07 -0.17
N SER A 3 1.64 -32.53 -1.21
CA SER A 3 1.20 -31.69 -2.36
C SER A 3 0.14 -30.63 -2.05
N GLY A 4 -0.66 -30.81 -0.98
CA GLY A 4 -1.69 -29.85 -0.59
C GLY A 4 -1.11 -28.64 0.12
N THR A 5 -0.19 -28.90 1.06
CA THR A 5 0.47 -27.89 1.87
C THR A 5 1.36 -26.98 1.03
N GLU A 6 2.09 -27.53 0.05
CA GLU A 6 2.93 -26.74 -0.88
C GLU A 6 2.11 -25.74 -1.70
N ARG A 7 0.93 -26.15 -2.21
CA ARG A 7 0.05 -25.26 -2.98
C ARG A 7 -0.57 -24.14 -2.16
N VAL A 8 -0.86 -24.40 -0.89
CA VAL A 8 -1.33 -23.36 0.04
C VAL A 8 -0.20 -22.38 0.35
N VAL A 9 1.00 -22.89 0.63
CA VAL A 9 2.18 -22.06 0.91
C VAL A 9 2.54 -21.19 -0.28
N GLU A 10 2.59 -21.72 -1.50
CA GLU A 10 2.86 -20.90 -2.71
C GLU A 10 1.84 -19.79 -2.91
N ARG A 11 0.55 -20.06 -2.69
CA ARG A 11 -0.49 -19.03 -2.76
C ARG A 11 -0.29 -17.97 -1.68
N VAL A 12 -0.03 -18.37 -0.44
CA VAL A 12 0.21 -17.44 0.66
C VAL A 12 1.43 -16.58 0.40
N VAL A 13 2.53 -17.17 -0.09
CA VAL A 13 3.76 -16.44 -0.45
C VAL A 13 3.52 -15.50 -1.63
N GLY A 14 2.76 -15.92 -2.65
CA GLY A 14 2.40 -15.05 -3.77
C GLY A 14 1.58 -13.84 -3.32
N TRP A 15 0.54 -14.06 -2.53
CA TRP A 15 -0.31 -12.98 -2.01
C TRP A 15 0.42 -12.06 -1.02
N SER A 16 1.28 -12.61 -0.16
CA SER A 16 2.09 -11.81 0.76
C SER A 16 3.09 -10.95 0.00
N THR A 17 3.73 -11.48 -1.04
CA THR A 17 4.67 -10.73 -1.88
C THR A 17 3.96 -9.56 -2.56
N VAL A 18 2.76 -9.78 -3.12
CA VAL A 18 1.96 -8.71 -3.72
C VAL A 18 1.58 -7.66 -2.67
N ALA A 19 1.14 -8.09 -1.47
CA ALA A 19 0.78 -7.17 -0.39
C ALA A 19 1.98 -6.32 0.07
N VAL A 20 3.16 -6.92 0.20
CA VAL A 20 4.39 -6.20 0.56
C VAL A 20 4.77 -5.21 -0.53
N ILE A 21 4.76 -5.62 -1.81
CA ILE A 21 5.07 -4.72 -2.93
C ILE A 21 4.15 -3.51 -2.89
N VAL A 22 2.83 -3.72 -2.79
CA VAL A 22 1.84 -2.63 -2.75
C VAL A 22 2.05 -1.73 -1.53
N ALA A 23 2.26 -2.30 -0.35
CA ALA A 23 2.51 -1.52 0.86
C ALA A 23 3.77 -0.67 0.73
N VAL A 24 4.85 -1.22 0.16
CA VAL A 24 6.10 -0.50 -0.07
C VAL A 24 5.93 0.62 -1.10
N THR A 25 5.23 0.40 -2.22
CA THR A 25 4.96 1.47 -3.20
C THR A 25 4.11 2.58 -2.61
N VAL A 26 3.04 2.24 -1.87
CA VAL A 26 2.18 3.23 -1.20
C VAL A 26 2.98 4.02 -0.17
N LEU A 27 3.77 3.34 0.67
CA LEU A 27 4.62 3.99 1.67
C LEU A 27 5.63 4.93 1.01
N TRP A 28 6.28 4.49 -0.08
CA TRP A 28 7.21 5.32 -0.83
C TRP A 28 6.52 6.58 -1.39
N LEU A 29 5.36 6.43 -2.04
CA LEU A 29 4.62 7.57 -2.60
C LEU A 29 4.17 8.60 -1.55
N VAL A 30 3.86 8.16 -0.33
CA VAL A 30 3.50 9.06 0.78
C VAL A 30 4.73 9.77 1.36
N LEU A 31 5.88 9.10 1.38
CA LEU A 31 7.10 9.64 1.98
C LEU A 31 7.91 10.53 1.04
N VAL A 32 7.73 10.41 -0.28
CA VAL A 32 8.38 11.31 -1.24
C VAL A 32 7.73 12.69 -1.13
N GLN A 33 8.50 13.63 -0.58
CA GLN A 33 8.13 15.02 -0.50
C GLN A 33 8.74 15.78 -1.68
N VAL A 34 7.96 16.67 -2.28
CA VAL A 34 8.40 17.58 -3.32
C VAL A 34 8.43 19.00 -2.75
N THR A 35 9.51 19.70 -3.04
CA THR A 35 9.68 21.10 -2.71
C THR A 35 9.35 21.92 -3.95
N SER A 36 8.33 22.76 -3.85
CA SER A 36 7.96 23.71 -4.90
C SER A 36 8.21 25.12 -4.40
N CYS A 37 9.10 25.83 -5.09
CA CYS A 37 9.40 27.23 -4.81
C CYS A 37 8.62 28.12 -5.77
N SER A 38 7.82 29.02 -5.22
CA SER A 38 7.22 30.12 -5.97
C SER A 38 8.16 31.32 -5.87
N ASP A 39 8.81 31.66 -6.99
CA ASP A 39 9.60 32.87 -7.06
C ASP A 39 8.68 34.07 -7.27
N ALA A 40 8.70 34.99 -6.31
CA ALA A 40 7.98 36.24 -6.44
C ALA A 40 8.67 37.13 -7.48
N ALA A 41 7.89 37.75 -8.38
CA ALA A 41 8.42 38.71 -9.33
C ALA A 41 9.16 39.86 -8.60
N PRO A 42 10.23 40.44 -9.19
CA PRO A 42 11.00 41.48 -8.55
C PRO A 42 10.11 42.64 -8.07
N GLY A 43 10.05 42.85 -6.76
CA GLY A 43 9.25 43.91 -6.12
C GLY A 43 7.89 43.49 -5.55
N GLN A 44 7.49 42.22 -5.63
CA GLN A 44 6.16 41.73 -5.21
C GLN A 44 6.13 40.88 -3.92
N GLY A 45 7.25 40.66 -3.22
CA GLY A 45 7.25 40.00 -1.91
C GLY A 45 8.41 39.04 -1.68
N THR A 46 8.31 38.23 -0.62
CA THR A 46 9.26 37.16 -0.29
C THR A 46 8.94 35.89 -1.08
N SER A 47 9.92 35.32 -1.77
CA SER A 47 9.78 33.97 -2.36
C SER A 47 9.45 32.96 -1.27
N THR A 48 8.47 32.10 -1.52
CA THR A 48 8.07 31.03 -0.59
C THR A 48 8.32 29.67 -1.21
N CYS A 49 8.91 28.78 -0.44
CA CYS A 49 9.04 27.37 -0.81
C CYS A 49 8.15 26.56 0.12
N GLU A 50 7.20 25.84 -0.46
CA GLU A 50 6.32 24.90 0.23
C GLU A 50 6.86 23.49 0.00
N THR A 51 6.86 22.68 1.07
CA THR A 51 7.21 21.25 0.99
C THR A 51 5.95 20.46 1.23
N GLU A 52 5.47 19.77 0.20
CA GLU A 52 4.27 18.95 0.27
C GLU A 52 4.56 17.52 -0.21
N PRO A 53 3.81 16.52 0.26
CA PRO A 53 3.89 15.19 -0.31
C PRO A 53 3.56 15.23 -1.81
N VAL A 54 4.18 14.37 -2.63
CA VAL A 54 3.97 14.30 -4.09
C VAL A 54 2.49 14.23 -4.48
N LEU A 55 1.69 13.55 -3.66
CA LEU A 55 0.27 13.35 -3.90
C LEU A 55 -0.61 14.47 -3.29
N GLY A 56 -0.01 15.45 -2.62
CA GLY A 56 -0.68 16.42 -1.75
C GLY A 56 -1.32 15.75 -0.53
N VAL A 57 -1.80 16.54 0.44
CA VAL A 57 -2.45 16.00 1.65
C VAL A 57 -3.64 15.09 1.30
N ALA A 58 -4.47 15.51 0.33
CA ALA A 58 -5.63 14.74 -0.11
C ALA A 58 -5.25 13.39 -0.74
N GLY A 59 -4.22 13.36 -1.60
CA GLY A 59 -3.76 12.13 -2.23
C GLY A 59 -3.07 11.18 -1.26
N SER A 60 -2.43 11.69 -0.20
CA SER A 60 -1.87 10.85 0.88
C SER A 60 -2.94 10.08 1.65
N TRP A 61 -4.11 10.68 1.91
CA TRP A 61 -5.24 9.98 2.53
C TRP A 61 -5.80 8.88 1.62
N ILE A 62 -5.92 9.14 0.32
CA ILE A 62 -6.40 8.15 -0.66
C ILE A 62 -5.40 6.99 -0.77
N ALA A 63 -4.11 7.29 -0.85
CA ALA A 63 -3.05 6.28 -0.89
C ALA A 63 -3.04 5.42 0.38
N GLY A 64 -3.17 6.04 1.55
CA GLY A 64 -3.30 5.32 2.83
C GLY A 64 -4.54 4.42 2.88
N ALA A 65 -5.69 4.90 2.44
CA ALA A 65 -6.93 4.13 2.39
C ALA A 65 -6.83 2.94 1.42
N ALA A 66 -6.25 3.15 0.24
CA ALA A 66 -6.00 2.08 -0.73
C ALA A 66 -5.06 1.02 -0.15
N GLY A 67 -3.95 1.43 0.46
CA GLY A 67 -3.03 0.52 1.15
C GLY A 67 -3.70 -0.32 2.23
N ALA A 68 -4.54 0.30 3.07
CA ALA A 68 -5.30 -0.41 4.10
C ALA A 68 -6.28 -1.44 3.50
N ALA A 69 -6.98 -1.07 2.40
CA ALA A 69 -7.89 -1.97 1.69
C ALA A 69 -7.16 -3.19 1.11
N PHE A 70 -5.96 -3.00 0.53
CA PHE A 70 -5.14 -4.10 0.02
C PHE A 70 -4.68 -5.05 1.13
N VAL A 71 -4.27 -4.52 2.29
CA VAL A 71 -3.92 -5.35 3.45
C VAL A 71 -5.14 -6.13 3.94
N ALA A 72 -6.31 -5.49 4.06
CA ALA A 72 -7.54 -6.16 4.45
C ALA A 72 -7.95 -7.27 3.47
N LEU A 73 -7.82 -7.04 2.17
CA LEU A 73 -8.06 -8.05 1.14
C LEU A 73 -7.07 -9.21 1.24
N ALA A 74 -5.78 -8.94 1.47
CA ALA A 74 -4.78 -9.98 1.65
C ALA A 74 -5.11 -10.87 2.86
N VAL A 75 -5.45 -10.26 4.00
CA VAL A 75 -5.89 -10.98 5.20
C VAL A 75 -7.16 -11.79 4.92
N TRP A 76 -8.13 -11.21 4.23
CA TRP A 76 -9.36 -11.90 3.86
C TRP A 76 -9.12 -13.12 2.95
N GLN A 77 -8.21 -13.02 1.98
CA GLN A 77 -7.83 -14.14 1.11
C GLN A 77 -7.15 -15.26 1.90
N VAL A 78 -6.27 -14.93 2.86
CA VAL A 78 -5.63 -15.92 3.74
C VAL A 78 -6.68 -16.65 4.58
N VAL A 79 -7.60 -15.91 5.22
CA VAL A 79 -8.67 -16.49 6.04
C VAL A 79 -9.63 -17.33 5.20
N ARG A 80 -9.96 -16.87 3.98
CA ARG A 80 -10.77 -17.63 3.03
C ARG A 80 -10.08 -18.93 2.64
N ALA A 81 -8.79 -18.89 2.32
CA ALA A 81 -8.02 -20.07 1.95
C ALA A 81 -7.94 -21.06 3.13
N ALA A 82 -7.74 -20.58 4.35
CA ALA A 82 -7.74 -21.41 5.56
C ALA A 82 -9.09 -22.09 5.80
N ARG A 83 -10.20 -21.34 5.72
CA ARG A 83 -11.55 -21.91 5.83
C ARG A 83 -11.92 -22.88 4.72
N SER A 84 -11.37 -22.70 3.52
CA SER A 84 -11.57 -23.65 2.41
C SER A 84 -10.74 -24.93 2.56
N ALA A 85 -9.79 -24.94 3.49
CA ALA A 85 -8.93 -26.08 3.78
C ALA A 85 -9.38 -26.87 5.01
N GLU A 86 -10.35 -26.39 5.79
CA GLU A 86 -11.00 -27.18 6.83
C GLU A 86 -11.79 -28.33 6.17
N PRO A 87 -11.45 -29.60 6.45
CA PRO A 87 -12.29 -30.72 6.07
C PRO A 87 -13.61 -30.61 6.84
N VAL A 88 -14.72 -30.84 6.14
CA VAL A 88 -16.00 -31.19 6.77
C VAL A 88 -15.82 -32.59 7.38
N ASP A 89 -15.23 -32.66 8.56
CA ASP A 89 -15.44 -33.76 9.50
C ASP A 89 -16.37 -33.17 10.57
N GLY A 90 -17.68 -33.44 10.55
CA GLY A 90 -18.26 -34.70 11.00
C GLY A 90 -18.78 -34.50 12.41
#